data_AF-A0A7S4WFK6-F1
#
_entry.id   AF-A0A7S4WFK6-F1
#
_cell.length_a   1.000
_cell.length_b   1.000
_cell.length_c   1.000
_cell.angle_alpha   90.00
_cell.angle_beta   90.00
_cell.angle_gamma   90.00
#
_symmetry.space_group_name_H-M   'P 1'
#
loop_
_entity.id
_entity.type
_entity.pdbx_description
1 polymer ?
#
loop_
_entity_poly.entity_id
_entity_poly.type
_entity_poly.pdbx_seq_one_letter_code
_entity_poly.pdbx_strand_id
1 'polypeptide(L)'
;MEQRYEEDIKKGVDRNNIITPDVTTYTSVINAWARSREKDAASRAESVLKRMEKASSSSLSAKEKNSKSANFAARPTVLSYNTVLNAWAKSSYPEAADRALSLLKQLEDGKRGVRPDVFTYTSAIDALAKSGTKKSAEKAEEILEKMEALYNETGDDKVRPNVRTYTSVIHALSRGKCDPRRAQSILDRMEQLSAEESSLRPDVVSFNAVINAWGWSDTAHKARRAREIYLRMKELHESGANKDARPDLITCNSILNACAYTTGKIETENDSGWDNENNNDGGAQERAEALDIAVQTLEEFQSVSPKLGRPNHITYGTMIMAITNLMTPTQSSTADNTAKEGSEDKNRENGEDISNDVSCLRTDLAIATFWQCCREGQVSPFVISQLRNVVSEATFCEMLGDAAVPRGNRGHGEATDHKQSESGVEKEHKYCCDMKKLPEEWTTFSRGKKSRPSRKKYSEQVSKR
;
A
#
# COMPACT_ATOMS: atom_id res chain seq x y z
N MET A 1 -3.08 -36.75 -11.97
CA MET A 1 -4.36 -37.48 -12.07
C MET A 1 -5.23 -36.94 -13.20
N GLU A 2 -5.44 -35.63 -13.30
CA GLU A 2 -6.27 -35.03 -14.38
C GLU A 2 -5.73 -35.25 -15.81
N GLN A 3 -4.41 -35.12 -16.04
CA GLN A 3 -3.81 -35.44 -17.35
C GLN A 3 -3.97 -36.92 -17.70
N ARG A 4 -3.91 -37.80 -16.70
CA ARG A 4 -4.18 -39.24 -16.89
C ARG A 4 -5.66 -39.47 -17.25
N TYR A 5 -6.60 -38.82 -16.57
CA TYR A 5 -8.02 -38.88 -16.91
C TYR A 5 -8.33 -38.42 -18.35
N GLU A 6 -7.73 -37.32 -18.82
CA GLU A 6 -7.91 -36.85 -20.21
C GLU A 6 -7.26 -37.80 -21.24
N GLU A 7 -6.12 -38.40 -20.91
CA GLU A 7 -5.47 -39.42 -21.74
C GLU A 7 -6.27 -40.73 -21.79
N ASP A 8 -6.84 -41.16 -20.67
CA ASP A 8 -7.59 -42.41 -20.55
C ASP A 8 -8.94 -42.33 -21.26
N ILE A 9 -9.59 -41.16 -21.25
CA ILE A 9 -10.80 -40.89 -22.07
C ILE A 9 -10.46 -40.91 -23.56
N LYS A 10 -9.34 -40.31 -23.98
CA LYS A 10 -8.89 -40.33 -25.39
C LYS A 10 -8.50 -41.73 -25.87
N LYS A 11 -8.04 -42.59 -24.97
CA LYS A 11 -7.62 -43.97 -25.26
C LYS A 11 -8.78 -44.98 -25.29
N GLY A 12 -10.03 -44.55 -25.07
CA GLY A 12 -11.19 -45.45 -25.14
C GLY A 12 -11.21 -46.50 -24.04
N VAL A 13 -10.59 -46.23 -22.89
CA VAL A 13 -10.62 -47.13 -21.72
C VAL A 13 -12.06 -47.22 -21.20
N ASP A 14 -12.48 -48.44 -20.82
CA ASP A 14 -13.83 -48.74 -20.32
C ASP A 14 -14.34 -47.68 -19.33
N ARG A 15 -15.45 -47.02 -19.68
CA ARG A 15 -16.10 -45.96 -18.88
C ARG A 15 -16.44 -46.41 -17.46
N ASN A 16 -16.51 -47.72 -17.22
CA ASN A 16 -16.85 -48.32 -15.93
C ASN A 16 -15.69 -48.32 -14.91
N ASN A 17 -14.46 -48.00 -15.32
CA ASN A 17 -13.28 -48.00 -14.43
C ASN A 17 -12.64 -46.61 -14.24
N ILE A 18 -13.28 -45.55 -14.76
CA ILE A 18 -12.81 -44.18 -14.64
C ILE A 18 -13.50 -43.53 -13.44
N ILE A 19 -12.75 -43.25 -12.37
CA ILE A 19 -13.24 -42.47 -11.23
C ILE A 19 -13.59 -41.07 -11.72
N THR A 20 -14.88 -40.74 -11.77
CA THR A 20 -15.33 -39.39 -12.11
C THR A 20 -15.02 -38.45 -10.96
N PRO A 21 -14.29 -37.35 -11.19
CA PRO A 21 -13.98 -36.39 -10.13
C PRO A 21 -15.26 -35.78 -9.57
N ASP A 22 -15.35 -35.75 -8.24
CA ASP A 22 -16.47 -35.18 -7.51
C ASP A 22 -16.24 -33.68 -7.20
N VAL A 23 -17.24 -33.02 -6.57
CA VAL A 23 -17.16 -31.61 -6.19
C VAL A 23 -15.95 -31.37 -5.29
N THR A 24 -15.66 -32.28 -4.37
CA THR A 24 -14.54 -32.13 -3.42
C THR A 24 -13.20 -32.20 -4.12
N THR A 25 -13.04 -33.07 -5.13
CA THR A 25 -11.85 -33.17 -5.97
C THR A 25 -11.62 -31.87 -6.73
N TYR A 26 -12.64 -31.35 -7.42
CA TYR A 26 -12.53 -30.08 -8.16
C TYR A 26 -12.20 -28.90 -7.23
N THR A 27 -12.94 -28.74 -6.13
CA THR A 27 -12.71 -27.65 -5.17
C THR A 27 -11.33 -27.75 -4.51
N SER A 28 -10.83 -28.96 -4.25
CA SER A 28 -9.47 -29.17 -3.71
C SER A 28 -8.40 -28.73 -4.71
N VAL A 29 -8.54 -29.07 -5.99
CA VAL A 29 -7.62 -28.64 -7.04
C VAL A 29 -7.68 -27.12 -7.24
N ILE A 30 -8.88 -26.53 -7.25
CA ILE A 30 -9.05 -25.07 -7.33
C ILE A 30 -8.38 -24.40 -6.13
N ASN A 31 -8.57 -24.91 -4.91
CA ASN A 31 -7.94 -24.38 -3.71
C ASN A 31 -6.41 -24.53 -3.75
N ALA A 32 -5.90 -25.65 -4.25
CA ALA A 32 -4.47 -25.87 -4.42
C ALA A 32 -3.87 -24.85 -5.39
N TRP A 33 -4.52 -24.60 -6.53
CA TRP A 33 -4.12 -23.54 -7.46
C TRP A 33 -4.25 -22.16 -6.84
N ALA A 34 -5.36 -21.84 -6.18
CA ALA A 34 -5.60 -20.54 -5.55
C ALA A 34 -4.59 -20.18 -4.44
N ARG A 35 -4.01 -21.19 -3.78
CA ARG A 35 -2.94 -21.04 -2.77
C ARG A 35 -1.54 -21.11 -3.37
N SER A 36 -1.42 -21.54 -4.62
CA SER A 36 -0.15 -21.57 -5.33
C SER A 36 0.36 -20.14 -5.56
N ARG A 37 1.68 -19.97 -5.48
CA ARG A 37 2.36 -18.70 -5.81
C ARG A 37 2.76 -18.63 -7.30
N GLU A 38 2.35 -19.61 -8.08
CA GLU A 38 2.55 -19.64 -9.53
C GLU A 38 1.82 -18.47 -10.20
N LYS A 39 2.44 -17.90 -11.25
CA LYS A 39 1.86 -16.75 -11.95
C LYS A 39 0.52 -17.12 -12.57
N ASP A 40 0.42 -18.28 -13.22
CA ASP A 40 -0.79 -18.76 -13.92
C ASP A 40 -1.84 -19.41 -13.00
N ALA A 41 -1.64 -19.34 -11.68
CA ALA A 41 -2.51 -19.97 -10.69
C ALA A 41 -3.99 -19.62 -10.90
N ALA A 42 -4.31 -18.34 -11.08
CA ALA A 42 -5.70 -17.88 -11.23
C ALA A 42 -6.34 -18.37 -12.53
N SER A 43 -5.61 -18.33 -13.65
CA SER A 43 -6.09 -18.82 -14.95
C SER A 43 -6.32 -20.34 -14.95
N ARG A 44 -5.43 -21.09 -14.29
CA ARG A 44 -5.58 -22.54 -14.12
C ARG A 44 -6.76 -22.88 -13.22
N ALA A 45 -6.91 -22.18 -12.09
CA ALA A 45 -8.06 -22.34 -11.20
C ALA A 45 -9.39 -22.07 -11.95
N GLU A 46 -9.44 -21.02 -12.77
CA GLU A 46 -10.62 -20.73 -13.57
C GLU A 46 -10.88 -21.78 -14.67
N SER A 47 -9.82 -22.32 -15.29
CA SER A 47 -9.95 -23.40 -16.27
C SER A 47 -10.53 -24.66 -15.66
N VAL A 48 -10.14 -24.98 -14.41
CA VAL A 48 -10.71 -26.11 -13.64
C VAL A 48 -12.18 -25.85 -13.30
N LEU A 49 -12.56 -24.61 -12.95
CA LEU A 49 -13.95 -24.23 -12.72
C LEU A 49 -14.82 -24.37 -13.99
N LYS A 50 -14.33 -23.92 -15.14
CA LYS A 50 -15.04 -24.10 -16.44
C LYS A 50 -15.21 -25.56 -16.81
N ARG A 51 -14.25 -26.41 -16.49
CA ARG A 51 -14.36 -27.87 -16.66
C ARG A 51 -15.41 -28.47 -15.73
N MET A 52 -15.45 -28.04 -14.47
CA MET A 52 -16.47 -28.41 -13.50
C MET A 52 -17.89 -28.03 -14.01
N GLU A 53 -18.04 -26.82 -14.57
CA GLU A 53 -19.30 -26.39 -15.22
C GLU A 53 -19.67 -27.29 -16.40
N LYS A 54 -18.72 -27.60 -17.29
CA LYS A 54 -18.98 -28.44 -18.46
C LYS A 54 -19.40 -29.86 -18.05
N ALA A 55 -18.74 -30.43 -17.05
CA ALA A 55 -19.08 -31.74 -16.48
C ALA A 55 -20.51 -31.74 -15.89
N SER A 56 -20.87 -30.67 -15.17
CA SER A 56 -22.22 -30.46 -14.65
C SER A 56 -23.25 -30.39 -15.78
N SER A 57 -22.99 -29.62 -16.85
CA SER A 57 -23.91 -29.47 -17.98
C SER A 57 -24.09 -30.77 -18.78
N SER A 58 -23.03 -31.57 -18.96
CA SER A 58 -23.14 -32.88 -19.61
C SER A 58 -23.95 -33.89 -18.80
N SER A 59 -23.89 -33.83 -17.47
CA SER A 59 -24.67 -34.70 -16.59
C SER A 59 -26.17 -34.38 -16.57
N LEU A 60 -26.54 -33.10 -16.80
CA LEU A 60 -27.94 -32.65 -16.88
C LEU A 60 -28.65 -33.14 -18.17
N SER A 61 -27.90 -33.33 -19.26
CA SER A 61 -28.40 -33.89 -20.53
C SER A 61 -28.62 -35.41 -20.50
N ALA A 62 -28.04 -36.13 -19.54
CA ALA A 62 -28.09 -37.60 -19.45
C ALA A 62 -29.21 -38.13 -18.54
N LYS A 63 -30.30 -37.36 -18.38
CA LYS A 63 -31.42 -37.68 -17.48
C LYS A 63 -32.40 -38.76 -17.98
N GLU A 64 -32.08 -39.48 -19.04
CA GLU A 64 -32.82 -40.66 -19.45
C GLU A 64 -31.95 -41.92 -19.37
N LYS A 65 -32.02 -42.58 -18.21
CA LYS A 65 -32.13 -44.04 -17.99
C LYS A 65 -31.42 -44.46 -16.71
N ASN A 66 -32.23 -44.76 -15.70
CA ASN A 66 -32.02 -45.70 -14.60
C ASN A 66 -30.57 -45.95 -14.14
N SER A 67 -30.19 -45.33 -13.02
CA SER A 67 -29.39 -46.01 -11.97
C SER A 67 -29.36 -45.16 -10.71
N LYS A 68 -29.53 -45.79 -9.55
CA LYS A 68 -29.47 -45.23 -8.19
C LYS A 68 -28.03 -44.87 -7.77
N SER A 69 -27.32 -44.14 -8.63
CA SER A 69 -26.09 -43.41 -8.34
C SER A 69 -26.15 -42.11 -9.12
N ALA A 70 -27.20 -41.32 -8.86
CA ALA A 70 -27.33 -39.96 -9.38
C ALA A 70 -26.23 -39.11 -8.73
N ASN A 71 -25.05 -39.14 -9.33
CA ASN A 71 -23.89 -38.36 -8.97
C ASN A 71 -24.28 -36.87 -8.95
N PHE A 72 -24.44 -36.34 -7.74
CA PHE A 72 -24.51 -34.91 -7.42
C PHE A 72 -23.20 -34.15 -7.77
N ALA A 73 -22.34 -34.75 -8.59
CA ALA A 73 -20.90 -34.79 -8.33
C ALA A 73 -20.07 -33.70 -9.02
N ALA A 74 -20.63 -32.74 -9.74
CA ALA A 74 -19.80 -31.69 -10.34
C ALA A 74 -20.46 -30.31 -10.41
N ARG A 75 -21.54 -30.03 -9.66
CA ARG A 75 -22.16 -28.72 -9.72
C ARG A 75 -21.29 -27.68 -9.00
N PRO A 76 -20.85 -26.60 -9.67
CA PRO A 76 -20.09 -25.54 -9.02
C PRO A 76 -20.89 -24.92 -7.87
N THR A 77 -20.24 -24.75 -6.71
CA THR A 77 -20.81 -24.09 -5.54
C THR A 77 -20.34 -22.65 -5.45
N VAL A 78 -20.98 -21.82 -4.62
CA VAL A 78 -20.52 -20.44 -4.32
C VAL A 78 -19.06 -20.46 -3.88
N LEU A 79 -18.66 -21.45 -3.07
CA LEU A 79 -17.28 -21.64 -2.63
C LEU A 79 -16.30 -21.84 -3.81
N SER A 80 -16.68 -22.63 -4.83
CA SER A 80 -15.83 -22.84 -6.02
C SER A 80 -15.61 -21.54 -6.81
N TYR A 81 -16.60 -20.64 -6.88
CA TYR A 81 -16.41 -19.32 -7.49
C TYR A 81 -15.60 -18.38 -6.61
N ASN A 82 -15.92 -18.32 -5.32
CA ASN A 82 -15.25 -17.48 -4.34
C ASN A 82 -13.74 -17.76 -4.28
N THR A 83 -13.35 -19.03 -4.38
CA THR A 83 -11.95 -19.45 -4.39
C THR A 83 -11.22 -19.00 -5.66
N VAL A 84 -11.86 -19.09 -6.82
CA VAL A 84 -11.32 -18.56 -8.10
C VAL A 84 -11.26 -17.02 -8.10
N LEU A 85 -12.29 -16.34 -7.60
CA LEU A 85 -12.30 -14.88 -7.45
C LEU A 85 -11.18 -14.39 -6.52
N ASN A 86 -10.99 -15.05 -5.38
CA ASN A 86 -9.87 -14.76 -4.48
C ASN A 86 -8.50 -15.04 -5.13
N ALA A 87 -8.40 -16.07 -5.98
CA ALA A 87 -7.18 -16.32 -6.76
C ALA A 87 -6.89 -15.18 -7.75
N TRP A 88 -7.91 -14.70 -8.47
CA TRP A 88 -7.79 -13.54 -9.35
C TRP A 88 -7.45 -12.26 -8.56
N ALA A 89 -8.10 -12.02 -7.42
CA ALA A 89 -7.79 -10.90 -6.55
C ALA A 89 -6.34 -10.93 -6.03
N LYS A 90 -5.72 -12.10 -5.87
CA LYS A 90 -4.30 -12.23 -5.47
C LYS A 90 -3.34 -12.19 -6.65
N SER A 91 -3.83 -12.36 -7.87
CA SER A 91 -2.99 -12.33 -9.06
C SER A 91 -2.57 -10.89 -9.39
N SER A 92 -1.39 -10.74 -9.97
CA SER A 92 -0.87 -9.46 -10.44
C SER A 92 -1.16 -9.24 -11.94
N TYR A 93 -2.11 -9.97 -12.51
CA TYR A 93 -2.45 -9.85 -13.94
C TYR A 93 -3.33 -8.62 -14.17
N PRO A 94 -3.08 -7.84 -15.24
CA PRO A 94 -3.90 -6.68 -15.56
C PRO A 94 -5.35 -7.07 -15.88
N GLU A 95 -5.58 -8.26 -16.44
CA GLU A 95 -6.91 -8.77 -16.76
C GLU A 95 -7.69 -9.23 -15.52
N ALA A 96 -7.06 -9.30 -14.34
CA ALA A 96 -7.68 -9.87 -13.14
C ALA A 96 -9.01 -9.17 -12.77
N ALA A 97 -9.06 -7.84 -12.91
CA ALA A 97 -10.26 -7.05 -12.68
C ALA A 97 -11.40 -7.43 -13.65
N ASP A 98 -11.12 -7.51 -14.95
CA ASP A 98 -12.13 -7.85 -15.97
C ASP A 98 -12.61 -9.29 -15.82
N ARG A 99 -11.72 -10.22 -15.47
CA ARG A 99 -12.08 -11.62 -15.18
C ARG A 99 -12.94 -11.72 -13.93
N ALA A 100 -12.59 -11.01 -12.86
CA ALA A 100 -13.39 -10.99 -11.64
C ALA A 100 -14.80 -10.44 -11.88
N LEU A 101 -14.92 -9.35 -12.65
CA LEU A 101 -16.21 -8.80 -13.07
C LEU A 101 -17.02 -9.77 -13.94
N SER A 102 -16.37 -10.47 -14.87
CA SER A 102 -17.03 -11.47 -15.72
C SER A 102 -17.59 -12.63 -14.89
N LEU A 103 -16.84 -13.10 -13.89
CA LEU A 103 -17.29 -14.15 -12.97
C LEU A 103 -18.43 -13.67 -12.06
N LEU A 104 -18.36 -12.42 -11.58
CA LEU A 104 -19.44 -11.83 -10.79
C LEU A 104 -20.74 -11.75 -11.60
N LYS A 105 -20.70 -11.24 -12.84
CA LYS A 105 -21.86 -11.19 -13.74
C LYS A 105 -22.43 -12.57 -14.03
N GLN A 106 -21.57 -13.59 -14.20
CA GLN A 106 -22.03 -14.97 -14.39
C GLN A 106 -22.80 -15.52 -13.18
N LEU A 107 -22.47 -15.09 -11.97
CA LEU A 107 -23.21 -15.45 -10.75
C LEU A 107 -24.52 -14.66 -10.63
N GLU A 108 -24.50 -13.38 -10.96
CA GLU A 108 -25.67 -12.51 -10.93
C GLU A 108 -26.75 -12.93 -11.94
N ASP A 109 -26.35 -13.41 -13.12
CA ASP A 109 -27.24 -13.93 -14.17
C ASP A 109 -28.15 -15.07 -13.68
N GLY A 110 -27.82 -15.74 -12.57
CA GLY A 110 -28.66 -16.76 -11.93
C GLY A 110 -28.85 -18.05 -12.74
N LYS A 111 -28.40 -18.11 -14.00
CA LYS A 111 -28.53 -19.25 -14.92
C LYS A 111 -27.98 -20.57 -14.38
N ARG A 112 -27.05 -20.50 -13.41
CA ARG A 112 -26.40 -21.67 -12.78
C ARG A 112 -27.03 -22.06 -11.44
N GLY A 113 -28.04 -21.32 -10.98
CA GLY A 113 -28.71 -21.49 -9.68
C GLY A 113 -27.77 -21.31 -8.49
N VAL A 114 -26.72 -20.50 -8.67
CA VAL A 114 -25.77 -20.07 -7.64
C VAL A 114 -25.88 -18.56 -7.58
N ARG A 115 -26.05 -18.00 -6.38
CA ARG A 115 -26.15 -16.55 -6.16
C ARG A 115 -24.86 -16.03 -5.53
N PRO A 116 -24.44 -14.79 -5.85
CA PRO A 116 -23.29 -14.18 -5.19
C PRO A 116 -23.56 -13.94 -3.70
N ASP A 117 -22.52 -14.05 -2.89
CA ASP A 117 -22.53 -13.69 -1.46
C ASP A 117 -21.63 -12.47 -1.20
N VAL A 118 -21.63 -11.97 0.04
CA VAL A 118 -20.77 -10.84 0.48
C VAL A 118 -19.30 -11.10 0.12
N PHE A 119 -18.84 -12.35 0.23
CA PHE A 119 -17.47 -12.71 -0.08
C PHE A 119 -17.19 -12.65 -1.60
N THR A 120 -18.13 -13.07 -2.44
CA THR A 120 -18.08 -12.94 -3.90
C THR A 120 -17.87 -11.48 -4.29
N TYR A 121 -18.73 -10.60 -3.79
CA TYR A 121 -18.67 -9.17 -4.09
C TYR A 121 -17.38 -8.54 -3.56
N THR A 122 -17.03 -8.80 -2.29
CA THR A 122 -15.82 -8.26 -1.67
C THR A 122 -14.55 -8.73 -2.40
N SER A 123 -14.51 -9.98 -2.87
CA SER A 123 -13.37 -10.50 -3.65
C SER A 123 -13.26 -9.83 -5.02
N ALA A 124 -14.39 -9.54 -5.68
CA ALA A 124 -14.40 -8.79 -6.93
C ALA A 124 -13.91 -7.35 -6.73
N ILE A 125 -14.35 -6.68 -5.67
CA ILE A 125 -13.88 -5.34 -5.29
C ILE A 125 -12.38 -5.35 -4.97
N ASP A 126 -11.86 -6.35 -4.25
CA ASP A 126 -10.42 -6.46 -3.96
C ASP A 126 -9.58 -6.64 -5.23
N ALA A 127 -10.07 -7.40 -6.21
CA ALA A 127 -9.45 -7.51 -7.52
C ALA A 127 -9.45 -6.18 -8.28
N LEU A 128 -10.56 -5.43 -8.23
CA LEU A 128 -10.65 -4.08 -8.80
C LEU A 128 -9.67 -3.11 -8.12
N ALA A 129 -9.59 -3.15 -6.78
CA ALA A 129 -8.71 -2.27 -6.02
C ALA A 129 -7.23 -2.46 -6.40
N LYS A 130 -6.80 -3.71 -6.61
CA LYS A 130 -5.43 -4.03 -6.98
C LYS A 130 -5.07 -3.69 -8.42
N SER A 131 -6.05 -3.54 -9.31
CA SER A 131 -5.78 -3.06 -10.68
C SER A 131 -5.30 -1.61 -10.71
N GLY A 132 -5.64 -0.81 -9.70
CA GLY A 132 -5.17 0.58 -9.55
C GLY A 132 -5.63 1.54 -10.66
N THR A 133 -6.71 1.22 -11.37
CA THR A 133 -7.26 2.11 -12.42
C THR A 133 -8.47 2.88 -11.92
N LYS A 134 -8.67 4.12 -12.39
CA LYS A 134 -9.85 4.94 -12.08
C LYS A 134 -11.17 4.24 -12.44
N LYS A 135 -11.22 3.61 -13.63
CA LYS A 135 -12.38 2.85 -14.09
C LYS A 135 -12.73 1.68 -13.16
N SER A 136 -11.71 1.02 -12.60
CA SER A 136 -11.93 -0.06 -11.64
C SER A 136 -12.45 0.46 -10.29
N ALA A 137 -12.02 1.66 -9.88
CA ALA A 137 -12.53 2.30 -8.67
C ALA A 137 -13.99 2.72 -8.83
N GLU A 138 -14.37 3.32 -9.96
CA GLU A 138 -15.76 3.65 -10.29
C GLU A 138 -16.66 2.40 -10.25
N LYS A 139 -16.23 1.31 -10.89
CA LYS A 139 -16.94 0.03 -10.83
C LYS A 139 -17.01 -0.56 -9.42
N ALA A 140 -16.02 -0.31 -8.56
CA ALA A 140 -16.05 -0.79 -7.18
C ALA A 140 -17.13 -0.06 -6.36
N GLU A 141 -17.32 1.24 -6.58
CA GLU A 141 -18.42 2.01 -6.00
C GLU A 141 -19.78 1.55 -6.55
N GLU A 142 -19.90 1.36 -7.88
CA GLU A 142 -21.14 0.84 -8.49
C GLU A 142 -21.56 -0.50 -7.88
N ILE A 143 -20.59 -1.39 -7.60
CA ILE A 143 -20.86 -2.68 -6.96
C ILE A 143 -21.33 -2.49 -5.51
N LEU A 144 -20.73 -1.56 -4.77
CA LEU A 144 -21.15 -1.27 -3.39
C LEU A 144 -22.57 -0.72 -3.34
N GLU A 145 -22.89 0.26 -4.18
CA GLU A 145 -24.24 0.82 -4.31
C GLU A 145 -25.26 -0.28 -4.68
N LYS A 146 -24.87 -1.17 -5.60
CA LYS A 146 -25.69 -2.33 -5.96
C LYS A 146 -25.91 -3.28 -4.79
N MET A 147 -24.89 -3.58 -3.99
CA MET A 147 -25.04 -4.45 -2.81
C MET A 147 -25.99 -3.84 -1.78
N GLU A 148 -25.90 -2.53 -1.56
CA GLU A 148 -26.78 -1.81 -0.63
C GLU A 148 -28.23 -1.76 -1.14
N ALA A 149 -28.43 -1.49 -2.43
CA ALA A 149 -29.75 -1.55 -3.05
C ALA A 149 -30.37 -2.95 -2.92
N LEU A 150 -29.59 -4.00 -3.22
CA LEU A 150 -30.04 -5.39 -3.08
C LEU A 150 -30.37 -5.74 -1.63
N TYR A 151 -29.57 -5.29 -0.66
CA TYR A 151 -29.87 -5.51 0.76
C TYR A 151 -31.15 -4.80 1.18
N ASN A 152 -31.35 -3.54 0.76
CA ASN A 152 -32.55 -2.77 1.07
C ASN A 152 -33.82 -3.36 0.42
N GLU A 153 -33.70 -3.94 -0.78
CA GLU A 153 -34.83 -4.57 -1.49
C GLU A 153 -35.17 -5.97 -0.96
N THR A 154 -34.16 -6.79 -0.65
CA THR A 154 -34.36 -8.21 -0.33
C THR A 154 -34.29 -8.53 1.15
N GLY A 155 -33.64 -7.67 1.96
CA GLY A 155 -33.32 -7.96 3.36
C GLY A 155 -32.41 -9.17 3.55
N ASP A 156 -31.73 -9.67 2.49
CA ASP A 156 -30.88 -10.86 2.59
C ASP A 156 -29.51 -10.48 3.16
N ASP A 157 -29.22 -10.95 4.37
CA ASP A 157 -27.94 -10.76 5.05
C ASP A 157 -26.75 -11.32 4.23
N LYS A 158 -26.99 -12.21 3.26
CA LYS A 158 -25.94 -12.75 2.38
C LYS A 158 -25.39 -11.75 1.36
N VAL A 159 -26.06 -10.63 1.11
CA VAL A 159 -25.60 -9.58 0.19
C VAL A 159 -25.25 -8.28 0.90
N ARG A 160 -25.46 -8.21 2.21
CA ARG A 160 -25.17 -7.04 3.04
C ARG A 160 -23.67 -6.69 3.01
N PRO A 161 -23.29 -5.45 2.63
CA PRO A 161 -21.91 -4.99 2.76
C PRO A 161 -21.43 -5.09 4.21
N ASN A 162 -20.14 -5.39 4.40
CA ASN A 162 -19.50 -5.34 5.72
C ASN A 162 -18.31 -4.36 5.71
N VAL A 163 -17.67 -4.17 6.86
CA VAL A 163 -16.49 -3.29 7.01
C VAL A 163 -15.47 -3.55 5.91
N ARG A 164 -15.13 -4.83 5.67
CA ARG A 164 -14.17 -5.22 4.63
C ARG A 164 -14.61 -4.79 3.23
N THR A 165 -15.89 -4.90 2.89
CA THR A 165 -16.43 -4.44 1.61
C THR A 165 -16.18 -2.94 1.42
N TYR A 166 -16.56 -2.11 2.40
CA TYR A 166 -16.33 -0.67 2.35
C TYR A 166 -14.84 -0.32 2.30
N THR A 167 -14.01 -0.93 3.16
CA THR A 167 -12.55 -0.72 3.15
C THR A 167 -11.93 -1.08 1.80
N SER A 168 -12.39 -2.16 1.15
CA SER A 168 -11.92 -2.55 -0.18
C SER A 168 -12.27 -1.52 -1.26
N VAL A 169 -13.43 -0.86 -1.18
CA VAL A 169 -13.80 0.25 -2.08
C VAL A 169 -12.91 1.46 -1.84
N ILE A 170 -12.67 1.84 -0.58
CA ILE A 170 -11.75 2.92 -0.22
C ILE A 170 -10.34 2.65 -0.77
N HIS A 171 -9.87 1.40 -0.65
CA HIS A 171 -8.60 0.99 -1.25
C HIS A 171 -8.58 1.09 -2.79
N ALA A 172 -9.70 0.84 -3.46
CA ALA A 172 -9.81 1.00 -4.91
C ALA A 172 -9.73 2.47 -5.31
N LEU A 173 -10.46 3.34 -4.63
CA LEU A 173 -10.41 4.80 -4.80
C LEU A 173 -9.00 5.37 -4.59
N SER A 174 -8.36 4.93 -3.51
CA SER A 174 -6.99 5.32 -3.14
C SER A 174 -5.99 4.92 -4.22
N ARG A 175 -5.96 3.64 -4.64
CA ARG A 175 -5.02 3.15 -5.67
C ARG A 175 -5.32 3.67 -7.08
N GLY A 176 -6.59 3.95 -7.37
CA GLY A 176 -7.03 4.56 -8.61
C GLY A 176 -6.65 6.04 -8.74
N LYS A 177 -6.13 6.67 -7.68
CA LYS A 177 -5.88 8.13 -7.61
C LYS A 177 -7.14 8.92 -7.98
N CYS A 178 -8.29 8.49 -7.46
CA CYS A 178 -9.56 9.20 -7.59
C CYS A 178 -9.60 10.39 -6.62
N ASP A 179 -10.65 11.22 -6.70
CA ASP A 179 -10.85 12.31 -5.74
C ASP A 179 -10.91 11.73 -4.31
N PRO A 180 -10.00 12.11 -3.39
CA PRO A 180 -9.99 11.59 -2.02
C PRO A 180 -11.26 11.95 -1.23
N ARG A 181 -12.01 12.98 -1.64
CA ARG A 181 -13.33 13.31 -1.06
C ARG A 181 -14.34 12.17 -1.21
N ARG A 182 -14.24 11.37 -2.27
CA ARG A 182 -15.07 10.18 -2.46
C ARG A 182 -14.74 9.12 -1.42
N ALA A 183 -13.45 8.88 -1.16
CA ALA A 183 -13.01 7.94 -0.14
C ALA A 183 -13.46 8.38 1.27
N GLN A 184 -13.44 9.68 1.55
CA GLN A 184 -13.95 10.24 2.79
C GLN A 184 -15.48 10.10 2.91
N SER A 185 -16.24 10.36 1.85
CA SER A 185 -17.70 10.16 1.81
C SER A 185 -18.10 8.72 2.15
N ILE A 186 -17.35 7.73 1.66
CA ILE A 186 -17.58 6.32 2.01
C ILE A 186 -17.32 6.06 3.50
N LEU A 187 -16.28 6.66 4.09
CA LEU A 187 -16.00 6.53 5.53
C LEU A 187 -17.08 7.21 6.39
N ASP A 188 -17.50 8.43 6.03
CA ASP A 188 -18.60 9.14 6.70
C ASP A 188 -19.89 8.31 6.64
N ARG A 189 -20.15 7.65 5.50
CA ARG A 189 -21.27 6.73 5.33
C ARG A 189 -21.16 5.52 6.24
N MET A 190 -19.98 4.89 6.38
CA MET A 190 -19.77 3.80 7.33
C MET A 190 -20.05 4.24 8.76
N GLU A 191 -19.63 5.44 9.16
CA GLU A 191 -19.89 5.96 10.51
C GLU A 191 -21.37 6.24 10.76
N GLN A 192 -22.09 6.79 9.78
CA GLN A 192 -23.55 6.96 9.85
C GLN A 192 -24.26 5.62 10.03
N LEU A 193 -23.92 4.62 9.20
CA LEU A 193 -24.49 3.29 9.31
C LEU A 193 -24.10 2.59 10.63
N SER A 194 -22.93 2.93 11.19
CA SER A 194 -22.48 2.37 12.46
C SER A 194 -23.32 2.80 13.67
N ALA A 195 -24.10 3.89 13.54
CA ALA A 195 -25.03 4.33 14.59
C ALA A 195 -26.21 3.36 14.76
N GLU A 196 -26.66 2.76 13.67
CA GLU A 196 -27.71 1.73 13.65
C GLU A 196 -27.10 0.34 13.90
N GLU A 197 -25.89 0.10 13.37
CA GLU A 197 -25.28 -1.21 13.32
C GLU A 197 -23.82 -1.20 13.75
N SER A 198 -23.56 -1.62 14.99
CA SER A 198 -22.20 -1.71 15.53
C SER A 198 -21.22 -2.55 14.68
N SER A 199 -21.71 -3.49 13.85
CA SER A 199 -20.89 -4.33 12.97
C SER A 199 -20.30 -3.60 11.76
N LEU A 200 -20.80 -2.40 11.42
CA LEU A 200 -20.31 -1.58 10.30
C LEU A 200 -19.34 -0.49 10.71
N ARG A 201 -18.98 -0.47 11.99
CA ARG A 201 -18.04 0.49 12.54
C ARG A 201 -16.69 0.46 11.81
N PRO A 202 -16.19 1.61 11.33
CA PRO A 202 -14.89 1.67 10.69
C PRO A 202 -13.77 1.30 11.67
N ASP A 203 -12.84 0.49 11.20
CA ASP A 203 -11.65 0.07 11.93
C ASP A 203 -10.41 0.90 11.54
N VAL A 204 -9.28 0.64 12.20
CA VAL A 204 -7.97 1.23 11.86
C VAL A 204 -7.66 1.14 10.37
N VAL A 205 -7.99 0.00 9.74
CA VAL A 205 -7.69 -0.24 8.31
C VAL A 205 -8.51 0.70 7.42
N SER A 206 -9.77 0.94 7.76
CA SER A 206 -10.67 1.86 7.06
C SER A 206 -10.17 3.30 7.13
N PHE A 207 -9.81 3.80 8.32
CA PHE A 207 -9.22 5.12 8.49
C PHE A 207 -7.89 5.27 7.74
N ASN A 208 -6.98 4.29 7.90
CA ASN A 208 -5.69 4.28 7.21
C ASN A 208 -5.86 4.27 5.68
N ALA A 209 -6.90 3.61 5.15
CA ALA A 209 -7.18 3.58 3.73
C ALA A 209 -7.57 4.97 3.19
N VAL A 210 -8.36 5.76 3.94
CA VAL A 210 -8.71 7.14 3.56
C VAL A 210 -7.49 8.07 3.68
N ILE A 211 -6.69 7.95 4.75
CA ILE A 211 -5.45 8.72 4.91
C ILE A 211 -4.50 8.46 3.73
N ASN A 212 -4.35 7.20 3.31
CA ASN A 212 -3.57 6.87 2.11
C ASN A 212 -4.18 7.42 0.83
N ALA A 213 -5.52 7.49 0.72
CA ALA A 213 -6.19 8.11 -0.43
C ALA A 213 -5.83 9.60 -0.57
N TRP A 214 -5.81 10.35 0.55
CA TRP A 214 -5.29 11.72 0.58
C TRP A 214 -3.78 11.76 0.29
N GLY A 215 -3.00 10.83 0.81
CA GLY A 215 -1.55 10.82 0.57
C GLY A 215 -1.16 10.63 -0.91
N TRP A 216 -1.89 9.77 -1.63
CA TRP A 216 -1.68 9.52 -3.06
C TRP A 216 -2.41 10.49 -3.99
N SER A 217 -3.26 11.36 -3.47
CA SER A 217 -3.92 12.38 -4.27
C SER A 217 -2.95 13.52 -4.65
N ASP A 218 -3.30 14.19 -5.74
CA ASP A 218 -2.61 15.39 -6.23
C ASP A 218 -3.30 16.68 -5.77
N THR A 219 -4.20 16.59 -4.78
CA THR A 219 -4.97 17.73 -4.23
C THR A 219 -4.13 18.55 -3.25
N ALA A 220 -4.44 19.83 -3.14
CA ALA A 220 -3.88 20.70 -2.11
C ALA A 220 -4.32 20.28 -0.70
N HIS A 221 -3.58 20.75 0.31
CA HIS A 221 -3.83 20.57 1.74
C HIS A 221 -3.99 19.11 2.18
N LYS A 222 -3.44 18.15 1.42
CA LYS A 222 -3.60 16.71 1.71
C LYS A 222 -3.01 16.30 3.06
N ALA A 223 -1.90 16.92 3.48
CA ALA A 223 -1.30 16.66 4.79
C ALA A 223 -2.24 17.08 5.93
N ARG A 224 -2.86 18.25 5.81
CA ARG A 224 -3.86 18.76 6.75
C ARG A 224 -5.09 17.85 6.81
N ARG A 225 -5.65 17.48 5.67
CA ARG A 225 -6.80 16.56 5.61
C ARG A 225 -6.48 15.17 6.19
N ALA A 226 -5.30 14.63 5.88
CA ALA A 226 -4.81 13.39 6.49
C ALA A 226 -4.73 13.50 8.02
N ARG A 227 -4.26 14.64 8.54
CA ARG A 227 -4.18 14.93 9.97
C ARG A 227 -5.55 15.07 10.63
N GLU A 228 -6.51 15.75 9.99
CA GLU A 228 -7.89 15.86 10.45
C GLU A 228 -8.54 14.48 10.65
N ILE A 229 -8.37 13.57 9.69
CA ILE A 229 -8.89 12.20 9.77
C ILE A 229 -8.23 11.42 10.91
N TYR A 230 -6.92 11.58 11.11
CA TYR A 230 -6.23 10.98 12.24
C TYR A 230 -6.72 11.50 13.60
N LEU A 231 -6.95 12.80 13.72
CA LEU A 231 -7.48 13.38 14.95
C LEU A 231 -8.89 12.86 15.25
N ARG A 232 -9.76 12.77 14.23
CA ARG A 232 -11.08 12.12 14.35
C ARG A 232 -10.96 10.67 14.81
N MET A 233 -10.05 9.90 14.21
CA MET A 233 -9.79 8.51 14.59
C MET A 233 -9.32 8.39 16.06
N LYS A 234 -8.42 9.28 16.50
CA LYS A 234 -7.91 9.35 17.87
C LYS A 234 -9.01 9.71 18.87
N GLU A 235 -9.82 10.71 18.57
CA GLU A 235 -10.95 11.14 19.40
C GLU A 235 -11.97 10.02 19.58
N LEU A 236 -12.30 9.28 18.51
CA LEU A 236 -13.19 8.13 18.57
C LEU A 236 -12.63 7.00 19.45
N HIS A 237 -11.32 6.81 19.46
CA HIS A 237 -10.67 5.81 20.32
C HIS A 237 -10.64 6.26 21.79
N GLU A 238 -10.26 7.51 22.06
CA GLU A 238 -10.10 8.07 23.40
C GLU A 238 -11.43 8.27 24.12
N SER A 239 -12.46 8.70 23.40
CA SER A 239 -13.84 8.78 23.93
C SER A 239 -14.42 7.39 24.28
N GLY A 240 -13.74 6.31 23.88
CA GLY A 240 -14.24 4.96 24.03
C GLY A 240 -15.44 4.66 23.12
N ALA A 241 -15.81 5.61 22.24
CA ALA A 241 -16.80 5.39 21.21
C ALA A 241 -16.35 4.17 20.43
N ASN A 242 -15.22 4.22 19.72
CA ASN A 242 -14.72 3.17 18.82
C ASN A 242 -13.39 2.56 19.29
N LYS A 243 -13.47 1.38 19.92
CA LYS A 243 -12.28 0.64 20.38
C LYS A 243 -11.40 0.14 19.22
N ASP A 244 -12.01 -0.13 18.06
CA ASP A 244 -11.35 -0.70 16.88
C ASP A 244 -10.67 0.37 16.00
N ALA A 245 -10.84 1.66 16.32
CA ALA A 245 -10.19 2.78 15.64
C ALA A 245 -8.89 3.25 16.32
N ARG A 246 -8.19 2.38 17.04
CA ARG A 246 -6.92 2.73 17.70
C ARG A 246 -5.82 3.04 16.68
N PRO A 247 -5.21 4.24 16.68
CA PRO A 247 -4.14 4.54 15.72
C PRO A 247 -2.93 3.62 15.93
N ASP A 248 -2.29 3.25 14.82
CA ASP A 248 -1.14 2.35 14.80
C ASP A 248 0.05 2.95 14.03
N LEU A 249 1.16 2.23 13.97
CA LEU A 249 2.35 2.68 13.24
C LEU A 249 2.08 2.86 11.73
N ILE A 250 1.10 2.13 11.18
CA ILE A 250 0.68 2.30 9.78
C ILE A 250 0.02 3.67 9.63
N THR A 251 -0.81 4.10 10.58
CA THR A 251 -1.41 5.45 10.59
C THR A 251 -0.34 6.54 10.55
N CYS A 252 0.68 6.45 11.41
CA CYS A 252 1.82 7.39 11.41
C CYS A 252 2.51 7.45 10.05
N ASN A 253 2.87 6.29 9.50
CA ASN A 253 3.55 6.20 8.20
C ASN A 253 2.67 6.73 7.06
N SER A 254 1.36 6.52 7.11
CA SER A 254 0.41 7.04 6.11
C SER A 254 0.33 8.57 6.14
N ILE A 255 0.32 9.19 7.32
CA ILE A 255 0.37 10.66 7.46
C ILE A 255 1.72 11.20 6.97
N LEU A 256 2.84 10.59 7.39
CA LEU A 256 4.18 11.02 6.96
C LEU A 256 4.35 10.88 5.45
N ASN A 257 3.80 9.83 4.83
CA ASN A 257 3.76 9.70 3.37
C ASN A 257 2.93 10.83 2.74
N ALA A 258 1.78 11.18 3.31
CA ALA A 258 0.97 12.29 2.81
C ALA A 258 1.75 13.62 2.86
N CYS A 259 2.47 13.90 3.95
CA CYS A 259 3.36 15.06 4.08
C CYS A 259 4.51 15.02 3.07
N ALA A 260 5.20 13.87 2.93
CA ALA A 260 6.37 13.76 2.08
C ALA A 260 6.08 13.97 0.59
N TYR A 261 4.85 13.71 0.15
CA TYR A 261 4.43 13.92 -1.23
C TYR A 261 3.65 15.23 -1.45
N THR A 262 3.58 16.12 -0.44
CA THR A 262 2.98 17.46 -0.62
C THR A 262 3.87 18.30 -1.53
N THR A 263 3.27 18.90 -2.56
CA THR A 263 4.00 19.64 -3.59
C THR A 263 3.81 21.16 -3.52
N GLY A 264 2.93 21.67 -2.64
CA GLY A 264 2.68 23.11 -2.52
C GLY A 264 1.77 23.65 -3.62
N LYS A 265 0.72 22.93 -4.00
CA LYS A 265 -0.17 23.34 -5.10
C LYS A 265 -1.25 24.27 -4.56
N ILE A 266 -1.44 25.41 -5.22
CA ILE A 266 -2.51 26.36 -4.88
C ILE A 266 -3.79 25.94 -5.61
N GLU A 267 -4.89 25.82 -4.87
CA GLU A 267 -6.23 25.69 -5.45
C GLU A 267 -6.58 26.96 -6.23
N THR A 268 -6.47 26.93 -7.55
CA THR A 268 -7.08 27.96 -8.40
C THR A 268 -8.56 27.62 -8.55
N GLU A 269 -9.36 27.89 -7.53
CA GLU A 269 -10.81 27.86 -7.68
C GLU A 269 -11.27 29.17 -8.37
N ASN A 270 -11.82 29.01 -9.59
CA ASN A 270 -12.66 29.92 -10.37
C ASN A 270 -12.02 31.05 -11.22
N ASP A 271 -12.04 30.81 -12.53
CA ASP A 271 -12.58 31.66 -13.60
C ASP A 271 -13.06 33.09 -13.21
N SER A 272 -12.13 34.05 -13.14
CA SER A 272 -12.34 35.40 -13.66
C SER A 272 -10.98 36.05 -13.90
N GLY A 273 -10.77 36.48 -15.14
CA GLY A 273 -9.54 37.12 -15.57
C GLY A 273 -9.18 38.39 -14.78
N TRP A 274 -7.88 38.68 -14.89
CA TRP A 274 -7.12 39.82 -14.39
C TRP A 274 -6.74 39.82 -12.90
N ASP A 275 -5.41 39.91 -12.74
CA ASP A 275 -4.63 40.22 -11.54
C ASP A 275 -4.38 39.07 -10.54
N ASN A 276 -3.28 38.32 -10.74
CA ASN A 276 -2.52 37.77 -9.61
C ASN A 276 -1.07 37.39 -10.00
N GLU A 277 -0.23 38.41 -10.21
CA GLU A 277 1.21 38.27 -9.96
C GLU A 277 1.41 38.31 -8.44
N ASN A 278 1.85 37.18 -7.83
CA ASN A 278 2.42 37.01 -6.46
C ASN A 278 1.84 35.92 -5.53
N ASN A 279 1.22 34.85 -6.03
CA ASN A 279 0.91 33.69 -5.18
C ASN A 279 2.00 32.59 -5.25
N ASN A 280 3.26 32.93 -4.95
CA ASN A 280 4.30 31.91 -4.67
C ASN A 280 4.36 31.53 -3.17
N ASP A 281 3.64 32.27 -2.32
CA ASP A 281 3.62 32.12 -0.86
C ASP A 281 2.71 30.96 -0.39
N GLY A 282 1.54 30.77 -1.03
CA GLY A 282 0.59 29.72 -0.63
C GLY A 282 1.16 28.29 -0.71
N GLY A 283 1.99 28.01 -1.73
CA GLY A 283 2.66 26.72 -1.86
C GLY A 283 3.80 26.53 -0.86
N ALA A 284 4.49 27.60 -0.45
CA ALA A 284 5.52 27.57 0.59
C ALA A 284 4.89 27.36 1.97
N GLN A 285 3.78 28.05 2.24
CA GLN A 285 2.99 27.89 3.46
C GLN A 285 2.43 26.46 3.59
N GLU A 286 1.93 25.86 2.51
CA GLU A 286 1.45 24.47 2.53
C GLU A 286 2.59 23.48 2.84
N ARG A 287 3.79 23.70 2.29
CA ARG A 287 4.97 22.86 2.61
C ARG A 287 5.42 23.02 4.06
N ALA A 288 5.38 24.25 4.60
CA ALA A 288 5.69 24.51 5.99
C ALA A 288 4.66 23.86 6.94
N GLU A 289 3.37 23.99 6.65
CA GLU A 289 2.29 23.31 7.40
C GLU A 289 2.45 21.78 7.34
N ALA A 290 2.76 21.22 6.17
CA ALA A 290 3.00 19.78 6.02
C ALA A 290 4.21 19.29 6.83
N LEU A 291 5.26 20.12 6.95
CA LEU A 291 6.45 19.78 7.75
C LEU A 291 6.14 19.82 9.25
N ASP A 292 5.42 20.84 9.71
CA ASP A 292 4.96 20.95 11.09
C ASP A 292 4.08 19.76 11.48
N ILE A 293 3.12 19.38 10.62
CA ILE A 293 2.29 18.18 10.81
C ILE A 293 3.15 16.91 10.91
N ALA A 294 4.20 16.79 10.09
CA ALA A 294 5.09 15.62 10.11
C ALA A 294 5.87 15.50 11.44
N VAL A 295 6.43 16.62 11.92
CA VAL A 295 7.14 16.68 13.21
C VAL A 295 6.20 16.37 14.36
N GLN A 296 5.06 17.04 14.45
CA GLN A 296 4.05 16.81 15.49
C GLN A 296 3.57 15.35 15.51
N THR A 297 3.35 14.76 14.33
CA THR A 297 2.93 13.36 14.24
C THR A 297 4.02 12.41 14.77
N LEU A 298 5.29 12.66 14.46
CA LEU A 298 6.38 11.81 14.96
C LEU A 298 6.54 11.95 16.48
N GLU A 299 6.49 13.17 17.02
CA GLU A 299 6.62 13.45 18.45
C GLU A 299 5.46 12.83 19.27
N GLU A 300 4.24 12.89 18.76
CA GLU A 300 3.08 12.23 19.36
C GLU A 300 3.27 10.70 19.44
N PHE A 301 3.73 10.09 18.35
CA PHE A 301 3.96 8.64 18.33
C PHE A 301 5.15 8.22 19.21
N GLN A 302 6.17 9.07 19.34
CA GLN A 302 7.29 8.86 20.25
C GLN A 302 6.87 8.99 21.72
N SER A 303 6.05 9.97 22.07
CA SER A 303 5.62 10.20 23.46
C SER A 303 4.65 9.12 23.97
N VAL A 304 3.82 8.54 23.09
CA VAL A 304 2.84 7.49 23.45
C VAL A 304 3.40 6.05 23.23
N SER A 305 4.74 5.93 23.12
CA SER A 305 5.51 4.75 22.68
C SER A 305 5.12 3.36 23.23
N PRO A 306 4.70 3.19 24.51
CA PRO A 306 4.31 1.86 25.00
C PRO A 306 3.01 1.35 24.38
N LYS A 307 2.13 2.25 23.91
CA LYS A 307 0.78 1.90 23.45
C LYS A 307 0.65 1.88 21.93
N LEU A 308 1.21 2.81 21.16
CA LEU A 308 0.98 2.84 19.69
C LEU A 308 2.04 2.08 18.85
N GLY A 309 3.10 1.60 19.50
CA GLY A 309 4.24 0.97 18.83
C GLY A 309 5.39 1.95 18.64
N ARG A 310 6.63 1.46 18.77
CA ARG A 310 7.82 2.29 18.59
C ARG A 310 8.02 2.64 17.11
N PRO A 311 8.42 3.88 16.78
CA PRO A 311 8.84 4.24 15.42
C PRO A 311 9.87 3.24 14.90
N ASN A 312 9.72 2.84 13.63
CA ASN A 312 10.63 1.88 13.00
C ASN A 312 11.43 2.54 11.89
N HIS A 313 12.28 1.74 11.24
CA HIS A 313 13.11 2.17 10.13
C HIS A 313 12.33 2.79 8.96
N ILE A 314 11.07 2.40 8.74
CA ILE A 314 10.20 2.97 7.71
C ILE A 314 9.78 4.38 8.13
N THR A 315 9.34 4.56 9.38
CA THR A 315 8.93 5.86 9.93
C THR A 315 10.05 6.90 9.84
N TYR A 316 11.25 6.55 10.29
CA TYR A 316 12.41 7.45 10.19
C TYR A 316 12.83 7.73 8.75
N GLY A 317 12.79 6.73 7.88
CA GLY A 317 13.10 6.93 6.46
C GLY A 317 12.09 7.83 5.76
N THR A 318 10.79 7.65 6.04
CA THR A 318 9.73 8.52 5.51
C THR A 318 9.82 9.93 6.08
N MET A 319 10.20 10.11 7.35
CA MET A 319 10.44 11.43 7.93
C MET A 319 11.59 12.16 7.24
N ILE A 320 12.73 11.48 7.01
CA ILE A 320 13.86 12.06 6.26
C ILE A 320 13.42 12.42 4.84
N MET A 321 12.64 11.56 4.18
CA MET A 321 12.08 11.86 2.86
C MET A 321 11.16 13.09 2.89
N ALA A 322 10.33 13.26 3.94
CA ALA A 322 9.48 14.43 4.12
C ALA A 322 10.30 15.71 4.29
N ILE A 323 11.31 15.70 5.16
CA ILE A 323 12.25 16.81 5.34
C ILE A 323 12.92 17.18 4.02
N THR A 324 13.36 16.18 3.26
CA THR A 324 14.05 16.37 1.98
C THR A 324 13.17 17.10 0.97
N ASN A 325 11.92 16.64 0.81
CA ASN A 325 11.00 17.13 -0.20
C ASN A 325 10.40 18.50 0.17
N LEU A 326 10.06 18.70 1.44
CA LEU A 326 9.36 19.89 1.92
C LEU A 326 10.29 21.10 2.08
N MET A 327 11.56 20.88 2.43
CA MET A 327 12.57 21.93 2.59
C MET A 327 13.44 22.13 1.34
N THR A 328 12.92 21.81 0.14
CA THR A 328 13.65 22.09 -1.10
C THR A 328 13.71 23.60 -1.36
N PRO A 329 14.88 24.15 -1.75
CA PRO A 329 14.94 25.53 -2.20
C PRO A 329 14.06 25.63 -3.46
N THR A 330 13.05 26.49 -3.42
CA THR A 330 12.17 26.79 -4.54
C THR A 330 13.02 27.12 -5.77
N GLN A 331 13.06 26.23 -6.75
CA GLN A 331 13.72 26.52 -8.03
C GLN A 331 12.91 27.62 -8.72
N SER A 332 13.49 28.81 -8.79
CA SER A 332 13.20 29.75 -9.87
C SER A 332 13.56 29.06 -11.21
N SER A 333 12.58 28.56 -11.94
CA SER A 333 12.72 28.22 -13.36
C SER A 333 11.86 29.25 -14.11
N THR A 334 12.30 29.97 -15.13
CA THR A 334 13.27 29.67 -16.17
C THR A 334 13.90 30.95 -16.72
N ALA A 335 15.10 30.78 -17.27
CA ALA A 335 15.83 31.76 -18.06
C ALA A 335 14.98 32.50 -19.11
N ASP A 336 15.15 33.81 -19.17
CA ASP A 336 15.19 34.50 -20.46
C ASP A 336 16.50 35.29 -20.54
N ASN A 337 17.40 34.79 -21.38
CA ASN A 337 18.61 35.48 -21.77
C ASN A 337 18.21 36.59 -22.74
N THR A 338 18.16 37.83 -22.28
CA THR A 338 18.58 38.95 -23.13
C THR A 338 19.50 39.86 -22.35
N ALA A 339 20.75 39.91 -22.81
CA ALA A 339 21.72 40.87 -22.38
C ALA A 339 21.16 42.30 -22.52
N LYS A 340 21.19 43.07 -21.43
CA LYS A 340 21.50 44.50 -21.46
C LYS A 340 22.03 44.91 -20.10
N GLU A 341 23.28 45.38 -20.16
CA GLU A 341 24.03 46.01 -19.08
C GLU A 341 23.24 47.20 -18.49
N GLY A 342 23.30 47.35 -17.16
CA GLY A 342 22.89 48.59 -16.49
C GLY A 342 22.43 48.40 -15.04
N SER A 343 23.23 48.97 -14.12
CA SER A 343 22.92 49.36 -12.73
C SER A 343 22.63 48.30 -11.66
N GLU A 344 23.70 48.04 -10.90
CA GLU A 344 23.81 48.09 -9.42
C GLU A 344 22.81 47.34 -8.52
N ASP A 345 23.41 46.31 -7.90
CA ASP A 345 23.16 45.65 -6.63
C ASP A 345 22.44 46.43 -5.51
N LYS A 346 21.56 45.68 -4.81
CA LYS A 346 21.39 45.71 -3.33
C LYS A 346 20.49 44.62 -2.74
N ASN A 347 19.88 43.74 -3.54
CA ASN A 347 18.97 42.68 -3.06
C ASN A 347 19.46 41.23 -3.29
N ARG A 348 20.73 41.03 -3.67
CA ARG A 348 21.26 39.69 -4.02
C ARG A 348 21.90 38.94 -2.84
N GLU A 349 22.50 39.64 -1.89
CA GLU A 349 23.15 39.05 -0.70
C GLU A 349 22.11 38.41 0.25
N ASN A 350 20.99 39.07 0.53
CA ASN A 350 19.97 38.56 1.44
C ASN A 350 19.28 37.26 0.94
N GLY A 351 19.20 37.03 -0.38
CA GLY A 351 18.56 35.85 -0.95
C GLY A 351 19.46 34.60 -0.95
N GLU A 352 20.77 34.77 -1.11
CA GLU A 352 21.75 33.69 -1.05
C GLU A 352 21.99 33.23 0.40
N ASP A 353 22.03 34.15 1.37
CA ASP A 353 22.17 33.81 2.78
C ASP A 353 20.96 33.02 3.32
N ILE A 354 19.73 33.45 3.01
CA ILE A 354 18.51 32.73 3.42
C ILE A 354 18.42 31.34 2.76
N SER A 355 18.81 31.22 1.48
CA SER A 355 18.84 29.93 0.79
C SER A 355 19.87 28.97 1.39
N ASN A 356 21.01 29.48 1.84
CA ASN A 356 22.03 28.70 2.54
C ASN A 356 21.56 28.28 3.94
N ASP A 357 20.85 29.15 4.66
CA ASP A 357 20.28 28.87 5.97
C ASP A 357 19.17 27.79 5.94
N VAL A 358 18.30 27.81 4.93
CA VAL A 358 17.26 26.77 4.79
C VAL A 358 17.89 25.42 4.40
N SER A 359 18.94 25.44 3.57
CA SER A 359 19.68 24.23 3.18
C SER A 359 20.45 23.61 4.35
N CYS A 360 21.04 24.44 5.23
CA CYS A 360 21.73 23.95 6.43
C CYS A 360 20.72 23.37 7.44
N LEU A 361 19.60 24.05 7.70
CA LEU A 361 18.56 23.60 8.61
C LEU A 361 17.94 22.26 8.17
N ARG A 362 17.71 22.08 6.85
CA ARG A 362 17.24 20.82 6.28
C ARG A 362 18.22 19.68 6.57
N THR A 363 19.51 19.95 6.40
CA THR A 363 20.57 18.96 6.59
C THR A 363 20.67 18.58 8.05
N ASP A 364 20.64 19.56 8.96
CA ASP A 364 20.70 19.34 10.41
C ASP A 364 19.51 18.53 10.94
N LEU A 365 18.29 18.85 10.49
CA LEU A 365 17.08 18.13 10.90
C LEU A 365 17.09 16.67 10.41
N ALA A 366 17.54 16.43 9.18
CA ALA A 366 17.69 15.08 8.64
C ALA A 366 18.77 14.27 9.40
N ILE A 367 19.89 14.91 9.73
CA ILE A 367 20.97 14.32 10.53
C ILE A 367 20.49 13.99 11.94
N ALA A 368 19.76 14.90 12.60
CA ALA A 368 19.19 14.66 13.93
C ALA A 368 18.22 13.48 13.93
N THR A 369 17.35 13.40 12.91
CA THR A 369 16.40 12.29 12.72
C THR A 369 17.13 10.97 12.48
N PHE A 370 18.24 10.98 11.71
CA PHE A 370 19.08 9.81 11.51
C PHE A 370 19.75 9.34 12.80
N TRP A 371 20.32 10.24 13.59
CA TRP A 371 20.91 9.86 14.88
C TRP A 371 19.88 9.33 15.87
N GLN A 372 18.63 9.82 15.83
CA GLN A 372 17.53 9.24 16.58
C GLN A 372 17.24 7.80 16.15
N CYS A 373 17.18 7.55 14.84
CA CYS A 373 17.03 6.21 14.27
C CYS A 373 18.17 5.26 14.68
N CYS A 374 19.42 5.74 14.70
CA CYS A 374 20.58 5.00 15.18
C CYS A 374 20.47 4.64 16.66
N ARG A 375 20.06 5.59 17.51
CA ARG A 375 19.87 5.35 18.97
C ARG A 375 18.81 4.29 19.25
N GLU A 376 17.80 4.17 18.39
CA GLU A 376 16.73 3.18 18.53
C GLU A 376 17.01 1.84 17.82
N GLY A 377 18.18 1.71 17.18
CA GLY A 377 18.58 0.48 16.48
C GLY A 377 17.73 0.16 15.25
N GLN A 378 17.11 1.17 14.63
CA GLN A 378 16.19 1.02 13.51
C GLN A 378 16.84 1.37 12.16
N VAL A 379 18.16 1.23 12.01
CA VAL A 379 18.84 1.58 10.75
C VAL A 379 18.56 0.51 9.70
N SER A 380 18.12 0.94 8.50
CA SER A 380 17.88 0.06 7.36
C SER A 380 18.46 0.64 6.06
N PRO A 381 18.63 -0.17 4.99
CA PRO A 381 19.08 0.33 3.69
C PRO A 381 18.21 1.47 3.15
N PHE A 382 16.91 1.48 3.48
CA PHE A 382 16.00 2.55 3.11
C PHE A 382 16.38 3.87 3.77
N VAL A 383 16.61 3.88 5.09
CA VAL A 383 17.02 5.08 5.86
C VAL A 383 18.33 5.65 5.32
N ILE A 384 19.31 4.78 5.07
CA ILE A 384 20.62 5.17 4.53
C ILE A 384 20.47 5.79 3.14
N SER A 385 19.65 5.19 2.28
CA SER A 385 19.37 5.72 0.94
C SER A 385 18.69 7.10 1.00
N GLN A 386 17.78 7.32 1.96
CA GLN A 386 17.14 8.63 2.12
C GLN A 386 18.13 9.67 2.63
N LEU A 387 19.00 9.32 3.59
CA LEU A 387 20.03 10.23 4.10
C LEU A 387 21.02 10.66 3.00
N ARG A 388 21.43 9.74 2.13
CA ARG A 388 22.34 10.04 1.01
C ARG A 388 21.78 11.09 0.05
N ASN A 389 20.46 11.18 -0.08
CA ASN A 389 19.82 12.18 -0.93
C ASN A 389 19.85 13.59 -0.33
N VAL A 390 20.13 13.73 0.97
CA VAL A 390 20.13 15.01 1.69
C VAL A 390 21.55 15.53 1.94
N VAL A 391 22.45 14.64 2.33
CA VAL A 391 23.76 14.98 2.88
C VAL A 391 24.84 14.91 1.79
N SER A 392 25.86 15.78 1.87
CA SER A 392 27.01 15.73 0.96
C SER A 392 27.74 14.38 1.07
N GLU A 393 28.35 13.90 -0.01
CA GLU A 393 29.05 12.60 0.01
C GLU A 393 30.15 12.56 1.08
N ALA A 394 30.80 13.70 1.38
CA ALA A 394 31.82 13.81 2.42
C ALA A 394 31.23 13.63 3.83
N THR A 395 30.19 14.39 4.16
CA THR A 395 29.51 14.32 5.46
C THR A 395 28.79 12.97 5.64
N PHE A 396 28.26 12.39 4.57
CA PHE A 396 27.65 11.06 4.58
C PHE A 396 28.66 9.96 4.93
N CYS A 397 29.87 10.01 4.36
CA CYS A 397 30.94 9.06 4.69
C CYS A 397 31.39 9.21 6.15
N GLU A 398 31.52 10.43 6.66
CA GLU A 398 31.87 10.71 8.05
C GLU A 398 30.81 10.16 9.03
N MET A 399 29.53 10.41 8.76
CA MET A 399 28.43 9.92 9.58
C MET A 399 28.33 8.39 9.62
N LEU A 400 28.56 7.72 8.49
CA LEU A 400 28.59 6.26 8.46
C LEU A 400 29.81 5.70 9.19
N GLY A 401 30.95 6.38 9.12
CA GLY A 401 32.12 6.09 9.93
C GLY A 401 31.81 6.18 11.42
N ASP A 402 31.23 7.30 11.86
CA ASP A 402 30.86 7.54 13.26
C ASP A 402 29.73 6.62 13.75
N ALA A 403 28.81 6.21 12.89
CA ALA A 403 27.76 5.24 13.21
C ALA A 403 28.27 3.80 13.30
N ALA A 404 29.38 3.47 12.60
CA ALA A 404 30.03 2.16 12.63
C ALA A 404 31.00 2.00 13.83
N VAL A 405 31.40 3.10 14.47
CA VAL A 405 32.23 3.09 15.68
C VAL A 405 31.33 2.98 16.92
N PRO A 406 31.52 1.96 17.79
CA PRO A 406 30.75 1.85 19.03
C PRO A 406 30.91 3.11 19.89
N ARG A 407 29.80 3.71 20.34
CA ARG A 407 29.79 4.80 21.33
C ARG A 407 30.15 4.30 22.73
N GLY A 408 31.31 3.66 22.86
CA GLY A 408 31.90 3.23 24.13
C GLY A 408 33.11 4.06 24.55
N ASN A 409 33.52 5.08 23.79
CA ASN A 409 34.78 5.78 24.10
C ASN A 409 34.84 7.25 23.64
N ARG A 410 33.87 8.07 24.06
CA ARG A 410 34.10 9.53 24.15
C ARG A 410 33.92 9.95 25.61
N GLY A 411 34.87 9.55 26.44
CA GLY A 411 35.06 10.11 27.78
C GLY A 411 35.97 11.33 27.69
N HIS A 412 35.42 12.51 27.97
CA HIS A 412 36.22 13.59 28.55
C HIS A 412 36.62 13.15 29.97
N GLY A 413 37.92 13.12 30.24
CA GLY A 413 38.48 13.33 31.58
C GLY A 413 38.28 12.24 32.62
N GLU A 414 39.43 11.70 33.05
CA GLU A 414 39.70 11.22 34.41
C GLU A 414 39.26 9.80 34.81
N ALA A 415 40.22 9.16 35.48
CA ALA A 415 40.19 7.81 35.99
C ALA A 415 39.10 7.62 37.05
N THR A 416 38.45 6.46 37.04
CA THR A 416 38.43 5.52 38.19
C THR A 416 37.58 4.29 37.87
N ASP A 417 38.07 3.14 38.37
CA ASP A 417 37.42 1.84 38.41
C ASP A 417 35.97 1.91 38.92
N HIS A 418 35.05 1.18 38.26
CA HIS A 418 34.22 0.20 38.94
C HIS A 418 33.47 -0.73 37.96
N LYS A 419 33.65 -2.04 38.18
CA LYS A 419 32.92 -3.16 37.59
C LYS A 419 31.41 -3.03 37.82
N GLN A 420 30.59 -3.23 36.78
CA GLN A 420 29.25 -3.80 36.96
C GLN A 420 28.70 -4.49 35.70
N SER A 421 28.50 -5.80 35.85
CA SER A 421 27.48 -6.70 35.26
C SER A 421 27.21 -6.65 33.74
N GLU A 422 27.80 -7.63 33.05
CA GLU A 422 27.48 -8.10 31.70
C GLU A 422 26.18 -8.91 31.69
N SER A 423 25.09 -8.36 31.14
CA SER A 423 24.00 -9.20 30.59
C SER A 423 23.17 -8.53 29.47
N GLY A 424 23.52 -7.31 29.04
CA GLY A 424 22.91 -6.62 27.89
C GLY A 424 23.78 -6.58 26.62
N VAL A 425 25.09 -6.81 26.77
CA VAL A 425 26.11 -6.55 25.74
C VAL A 425 26.10 -7.57 24.60
N GLU A 426 25.62 -8.80 24.84
CA GLU A 426 25.59 -9.83 23.78
C GLU A 426 24.56 -9.56 22.67
N LYS A 427 23.49 -8.80 22.95
CA LYS A 427 22.54 -8.40 21.91
C LYS A 427 23.10 -7.25 21.07
N GLU A 428 23.79 -6.28 21.68
CA GLU A 428 24.43 -5.16 20.97
C GLU A 428 25.61 -5.61 20.09
N HIS A 429 26.38 -6.60 20.55
CA HIS A 429 27.47 -7.18 19.75
C HIS A 429 26.99 -7.87 18.46
N LYS A 430 25.78 -8.43 18.45
CA LYS A 430 25.23 -9.06 17.25
C LYS A 430 24.85 -8.04 16.16
N TYR A 431 24.32 -6.88 16.54
CA TYR A 431 23.94 -5.80 15.59
C TYR A 431 25.17 -5.08 15.02
N CYS A 432 26.23 -4.90 15.81
CA CYS A 432 27.50 -4.32 15.35
C CYS A 432 28.25 -5.22 14.36
N CYS A 433 28.14 -6.54 14.49
CA CYS A 433 28.75 -7.49 13.56
C CYS A 433 28.10 -7.49 12.17
N ASP A 434 26.84 -7.06 12.03
CA ASP A 434 26.17 -6.98 10.73
C ASP A 434 26.47 -5.67 9.98
N MET A 435 26.82 -4.57 10.68
CA MET A 435 27.36 -3.35 10.02
C MET A 435 28.76 -3.55 9.43
N LYS A 436 29.57 -4.47 9.99
CA LYS A 436 30.88 -4.87 9.42
C LYS A 436 30.78 -5.72 8.15
N LYS A 437 29.57 -6.09 7.71
CA LYS A 437 29.31 -6.89 6.50
C LYS A 437 28.66 -6.08 5.37
N LEU A 438 28.90 -4.77 5.29
CA LEU A 438 28.56 -4.03 4.07
C LEU A 438 29.51 -4.50 2.95
N PRO A 439 29.02 -5.07 1.83
CA PRO A 439 29.88 -5.50 0.74
C PRO A 439 30.63 -4.32 0.12
N GLU A 440 31.89 -4.54 -0.28
CA GLU A 440 32.71 -3.55 -1.02
C GLU A 440 32.05 -3.04 -2.31
N GLU A 441 30.99 -3.69 -2.80
CA GLU A 441 30.19 -3.25 -3.97
C GLU A 441 29.45 -1.91 -3.75
N TRP A 442 29.34 -1.42 -2.51
CA TRP A 442 28.54 -0.23 -2.18
C TRP A 442 29.33 1.08 -2.25
N THR A 443 30.67 1.02 -2.37
CA THR A 443 31.55 2.19 -2.52
C THR A 443 31.89 2.51 -3.99
N THR A 444 31.55 1.63 -4.94
CA THR A 444 31.86 1.82 -6.37
C THR A 444 30.62 1.78 -7.26
N PHE A 445 29.89 2.89 -7.35
CA PHE A 445 28.99 3.13 -8.48
C PHE A 445 29.11 4.59 -8.95
N SER A 446 30.23 4.88 -9.61
CA SER A 446 30.52 6.19 -10.18
C SER A 446 30.02 6.30 -11.63
N ARG A 447 29.32 7.42 -11.89
CA ARG A 447 28.99 8.09 -13.17
C ARG A 447 29.35 7.34 -14.48
N GLY A 448 28.31 7.00 -15.25
CA GLY A 448 28.44 6.75 -16.69
C GLY A 448 27.09 6.53 -17.39
N LYS A 449 26.63 7.51 -18.18
CA LYS A 449 25.57 7.30 -19.18
C LYS A 449 26.05 6.21 -20.16
N LYS A 450 25.34 5.08 -20.27
CA LYS A 450 24.99 4.39 -21.54
C LYS A 450 24.23 3.07 -21.30
N SER A 451 23.11 2.94 -22.02
CA SER A 451 22.44 1.72 -22.53
C SER A 451 21.99 0.62 -21.55
N ARG A 452 20.69 0.34 -21.59
CA ARG A 452 20.02 -0.87 -21.04
C ARG A 452 20.82 -2.15 -21.34
N PRO A 453 21.10 -3.03 -20.35
CA PRO A 453 21.61 -4.35 -20.65
C PRO A 453 20.48 -5.23 -21.21
N SER A 454 20.76 -5.89 -22.32
CA SER A 454 19.87 -6.82 -23.02
C SER A 454 19.57 -8.07 -22.18
N ARG A 455 18.31 -8.51 -22.28
CA ARG A 455 17.62 -9.63 -21.59
C ARG A 455 18.31 -11.02 -21.58
N LYS A 456 19.50 -11.19 -22.16
CA LYS A 456 20.15 -12.51 -22.32
C LYS A 456 21.03 -12.97 -21.16
N LYS A 457 21.50 -12.08 -20.27
CA LYS A 457 22.38 -12.50 -19.15
C LYS A 457 21.66 -13.02 -17.91
N TYR A 458 20.35 -12.77 -17.77
CA TYR A 458 19.56 -13.28 -16.64
C TYR A 458 19.11 -14.74 -16.82
N SER A 459 19.08 -15.28 -18.04
CA SER A 459 18.65 -16.67 -18.27
C SER A 459 19.74 -17.72 -17.99
N GLU A 460 21.03 -17.34 -18.04
CA GLU A 460 22.13 -18.29 -17.79
C GLU A 460 22.43 -18.51 -16.30
N GLN A 461 22.13 -17.54 -15.42
CA GLN A 461 22.36 -17.69 -13.97
C GLN A 461 21.25 -18.45 -13.24
N VAL A 462 20.04 -18.54 -13.80
CA VAL A 462 18.94 -19.32 -13.22
C VAL A 462 19.02 -20.81 -13.61
N SER A 463 19.81 -21.18 -14.62
CA SER A 463 19.99 -22.59 -15.04
C SER A 463 21.12 -23.33 -14.29
N LYS A 464 21.82 -22.67 -13.35
CA LYS A 464 22.94 -23.24 -12.57
C LYS A 464 22.71 -23.24 -11.04
N ARG A 465 21.50 -22.92 -10.58
CA ARG A 465 20.98 -23.24 -9.24
C ARG A 465 19.78 -24.15 -9.41
#